data_AF-A0A7V0UEX7-F1
#
_entry.id   AF-A0A7V0UEX7-F1
#
_cell.length_a   1.000
_cell.length_b   1.000
_cell.length_c   1.000
_cell.angle_alpha   90.00
_cell.angle_beta   90.00
_cell.angle_gamma   90.00
#
_symmetry.space_group_name_H-M   'P 1'
#
loop_
_entity.id
_entity.type
_entity.pdbx_description
1 polymer ?
#
loop_
_entity_poly.entity_id
_entity_poly.type
_entity_poly.pdbx_seq_one_letter_code
_entity_poly.pdbx_strand_id
1 'polypeptide(L)' 'METDYVKKRSLYQRTGVQEYWIADRERRTVEVWRLEGARASSELYQAGEIKSTLIPALAVEVSSLWQ' A
#
# COMPACT_ATOMS: atom_id res chain seq x y z
N MET A 1 1.30 -11.95 18.68
CA MET A 1 0.82 -12.47 17.39
C MET A 1 1.50 -11.64 16.32
N GLU A 2 2.67 -12.07 15.88
CA GLU A 2 3.60 -11.24 15.10
C GLU A 2 4.08 -12.04 13.90
N THR A 3 3.19 -12.36 12.96
CA THR A 3 3.60 -13.08 11.74
C THR A 3 2.58 -12.88 10.63
N ASP A 4 2.68 -11.78 9.88
CA ASP A 4 2.25 -11.80 8.47
C ASP A 4 2.93 -10.71 7.62
N TYR A 5 3.22 -9.55 8.21
CA TYR A 5 3.75 -8.41 7.44
C TYR A 5 5.18 -8.59 6.92
N VAL A 6 6.07 -9.25 7.69
CA VAL A 6 7.51 -9.31 7.36
C VAL A 6 7.83 -10.33 6.26
N LYS A 7 7.14 -11.48 6.22
CA LYS A 7 7.43 -12.53 5.22
C LYS A 7 6.93 -12.19 3.81
N LYS A 8 5.88 -11.38 3.69
CA LYS A 8 5.34 -10.93 2.41
C LYS A 8 6.21 -9.85 1.74
N ARG A 9 6.85 -8.96 2.51
CA ARG A 9 7.74 -7.90 1.98
C ARG A 9 8.88 -8.45 1.12
N SER A 10 9.54 -9.54 1.55
CA SER A 10 10.63 -10.16 0.77
C SER A 10 10.14 -10.89 -0.49
N LEU A 11 8.88 -11.35 -0.52
CA LEU A 11 8.30 -11.99 -1.69
C LEU A 11 7.92 -10.97 -2.77
N TYR A 12 7.40 -9.81 -2.37
CA TYR A 12 6.92 -8.78 -3.32
C TYR A 12 8.02 -7.88 -3.90
N GLN A 13 9.13 -7.67 -3.17
CA GLN A 13 10.33 -7.04 -3.76
C GLN A 13 10.92 -7.84 -4.93
N ARG A 14 10.65 -9.15 -5.02
CA ARG A 14 11.13 -10.01 -6.10
C ARG A 14 10.18 -10.09 -7.30
N THR A 15 8.93 -9.64 -7.20
CA THR A 15 7.91 -9.82 -8.25
C THR A 15 7.78 -8.65 -9.21
N GLY A 16 8.62 -7.62 -9.14
CA GLY A 16 8.60 -6.50 -10.10
C GLY A 16 7.34 -5.64 -10.05
N VAL A 17 6.58 -5.71 -8.95
CA VAL A 17 5.36 -4.92 -8.75
C VAL A 17 5.76 -3.49 -8.41
N GLN A 18 5.36 -2.53 -9.24
CA GLN A 18 5.73 -1.11 -9.08
C GLN A 18 4.93 -0.39 -7.99
N GLU A 19 3.79 -0.91 -7.56
CA GLU A 19 2.95 -0.29 -6.53
C GLU A 19 2.20 -1.36 -5.72
N TYR A 20 2.23 -1.25 -4.40
CA TYR A 20 1.52 -2.15 -3.50
C TYR A 20 0.86 -1.42 -2.34
N TRP A 21 -0.31 -1.91 -1.92
CA TRP A 21 -1.18 -1.24 -0.96
C TRP A 21 -1.47 -2.19 0.19
N ILE A 22 -1.20 -1.73 1.40
CA ILE A 22 -1.42 -2.50 2.63
C ILE A 22 -2.46 -1.76 3.46
N ALA A 23 -3.69 -2.27 3.46
CA ALA A 23 -4.74 -1.77 4.33
C ALA A 23 -4.70 -2.48 5.70
N ASP A 24 -4.47 -1.71 6.76
CA ASP A 24 -4.56 -2.15 8.16
C ASP A 24 -5.88 -1.66 8.75
N ARG A 25 -6.81 -2.61 8.96
CA ARG A 25 -8.15 -2.32 9.49
C ARG A 25 -8.15 -1.98 10.98
N GLU A 26 -7.24 -2.54 11.76
CA GLU A 26 -7.16 -2.26 13.19
C GLU A 26 -6.70 -0.83 13.43
N ARG A 27 -5.71 -0.39 12.66
CA ARG A 27 -5.17 0.98 12.73
C ARG A 27 -5.94 1.97 11.84
N ARG A 28 -6.85 1.49 10.99
CA ARG A 28 -7.58 2.26 9.97
C ARG A 28 -6.65 3.08 9.08
N THR A 29 -5.56 2.45 8.66
CA THR A 29 -4.53 3.08 7.84
C THR A 29 -4.25 2.27 6.58
N VAL A 30 -3.89 2.95 5.50
CA VAL A 30 -3.42 2.33 4.27
C VAL A 30 -1.98 2.77 4.03
N GLU A 31 -1.06 1.81 3.96
CA GLU A 31 0.34 2.05 3.59
C GLU A 31 0.52 1.70 2.11
N VAL A 32 0.80 2.71 1.29
CA VAL A 32 1.05 2.57 -0.14
C VAL A 32 2.54 2.61 -0.36
N TRP A 33 3.05 1.63 -1.05
CA TRP A 33 4.45 1.56 -1.40
C TRP A 33 4.61 1.59 -2.89
N ARG A 34 5.59 2.37 -3.33
CA ARG A 34 5.91 2.56 -4.74
C ARG A 34 7.36 2.19 -4.97
N LEU A 35 7.58 1.39 -5.99
CA LEU A 35 8.88 0.93 -6.46
C LEU A 35 9.14 1.57 -7.82
N GLU A 36 9.96 2.61 -7.82
CA GLU A 36 10.40 3.31 -9.03
C GLU A 36 11.86 2.92 -9.31
N GLY A 37 12.03 1.85 -10.10
CA GLY A 37 13.35 1.29 -10.41
C GLY A 37 14.06 0.78 -9.16
N ALA A 38 15.11 1.48 -8.72
CA ALA A 38 15.90 1.12 -7.55
C ALA A 38 15.43 1.81 -6.26
N ARG A 39 14.47 2.73 -6.32
CA ARG A 39 13.96 3.46 -5.16
C ARG A 39 12.64 2.88 -4.71
N ALA A 40 12.53 2.62 -3.42
CA ALA A 40 11.28 2.27 -2.76
C ALA A 40 10.85 3.45 -1.87
N SER A 41 9.63 3.92 -2.03
CA SER A 41 8.98 4.87 -1.13
C SER A 41 7.72 4.26 -0.54
N SER A 42 7.35 4.71 0.66
CA SER A 42 6.15 4.29 1.36
C SER A 42 5.44 5.51 1.91
N GLU A 43 4.13 5.58 1.73
CA GLU A 43 3.27 6.62 2.26
C GLU A 43 2.14 6.00 3.06
N LEU A 44 1.96 6.50 4.29
CA LEU A 44 0.89 6.05 5.17
C LEU A 44 -0.25 7.06 5.14
N TYR A 45 -1.44 6.59 4.79
CA TYR A 45 -2.66 7.38 4.73
C TYR A 45 -3.63 6.90 5.81
N GLN A 46 -4.13 7.83 6.61
CA GLN A 46 -5.19 7.56 7.60
C GLN A 46 -6.55 8.04 7.11
N ALA A 47 -6.57 9.01 6.19
CA ALA A 47 -7.75 9.60 5.60
C ALA A 47 -7.40 10.23 4.24
N GLY A 48 -8.42 10.52 3.43
CA GLY A 48 -8.29 11.14 2.12
C GLY A 48 -8.33 10.13 0.96
N GLU A 49 -8.20 10.66 -0.26
CA GLU A 49 -8.18 9.90 -1.49
C GLU A 49 -6.75 9.54 -1.88
N ILE A 50 -6.49 8.26 -2.11
CA ILE A 50 -5.24 7.77 -2.64
C ILE A 50 -5.46 7.45 -4.12
N LYS A 51 -4.58 7.98 -4.97
CA LYS A 51 -4.55 7.66 -6.41
C LYS A 51 -3.40 6.71 -6.70
N SER A 52 -3.68 5.69 -7.50
CA SER A 52 -2.64 4.83 -8.04
C SER A 52 -1.85 5.58 -9.10
N THR A 53 -0.53 5.50 -9.02
CA THR A 53 0.35 6.07 -10.06
C THR A 53 0.40 5.18 -11.30
N LEU A 54 0.12 3.88 -11.14
CA LEU A 54 0.11 2.91 -12.24
C LEU A 54 -1.23 2.84 -12.97
N ILE A 55 -2.32 3.04 -12.25
CA ILE A 55 -3.68 2.96 -12.79
C ILE A 55 -4.36 4.30 -12.52
N PRO A 56 -4.30 5.26 -13.46
CA PRO A 56 -4.84 6.61 -13.24
C PRO A 56 -6.33 6.65 -12.92
N ALA A 57 -7.08 5.63 -13.32
CA ALA A 57 -8.50 5.48 -13.04
C ALA A 57 -8.80 4.89 -11.64
N LEU A 58 -7.78 4.40 -10.92
CA LEU A 58 -7.92 3.83 -9.59
C LEU A 58 -7.66 4.91 -8.54
N ALA A 59 -8.76 5.39 -7.94
CA ALA A 59 -8.75 6.23 -6.77
C ALA A 59 -9.51 5.51 -5.64
N VAL A 60 -8.95 5.52 -4.43
CA VAL A 60 -9.52 4.85 -3.27
C VAL A 60 -9.60 5.86 -2.13
N GLU A 61 -10.82 6.05 -1.62
CA GLU A 61 -11.02 6.88 -0.43
C GLU A 61 -10.82 6.03 0.83
N VAL A 62 -9.80 6.37 1.62
CA VAL A 62 -9.37 5.56 2.78
C VAL A 62 -10.49 5.39 3.79
N SER A 63 -11.26 6.44 4.03
CA SER A 63 -12.37 6.41 4.98
C SER A 63 -13.50 5.47 4.57
N SER A 64 -13.64 5.19 3.26
CA SER A 64 -14.66 4.25 2.75
C SER A 64 -14.31 2.78 3.01
N LEU A 65 -13.04 2.45 3.23
CA LEU A 65 -12.57 1.07 3.42
C LEU A 65 -12.95 0.46 4.78
N TRP A 66 -13.41 1.29 5.71
CA TRP A 66 -13.64 0.91 7.11
C TRP A 66 -15.11 0.89 7.53
N GLN A 67 -16.03 1.20 6.60
CA GLN A 67 -17.47 1.25 6.88
C GLN A 67 -18.05 -0.12 7.23
#